data_AF-B6JGH0-F1
#
_entry.id   AF-B6JGH0-F1
#
_cell.length_a   1.000
_cell.length_b   1.000
_cell.length_c   1.000
_cell.angle_alpha   90.00
_cell.angle_beta   90.00
_cell.angle_gamma   90.00
#
_symmetry.space_group_name_H-M   'P 1'
#
loop_
_entity.id
_entity.type
_entity.pdbx_description
1 polymer ?
#
loop_
_entity_poly.entity_id
_entity_poly.type
_entity_poly.pdbx_seq_one_letter_code
_entity_poly.pdbx_strand_id
1 'polypeptide(L)'
;MIRRYISLATLALSLTAAIPAFAASQDKYTLPEPYLGMEKAYLTEMPDLQKVMDVMIATEERQVKDPTQDILHNRLCAAFVYKMAMDQKMPDADRKKALAGDLLHNIAKEEKEAVLTDTAQLTKARDMVTALKQAGYLKNSPRFWSDEQVLTNPKIGGNRALIHHITGAVMAGEMLKEIGSFQKADIEAIQAAIVEHSTGYWYFRASIDKAAGKQGAWESVYPEPENDIAKFTHDADLISQFVPESVVPDGSKWRELAKKRWGAKTPQEEGHIVYYVFQRLFDEAKTPSGKKMARERWNQIAPALVKLTGLKDGEDPTKVLGVPAVFSN
;
A
#
# COMPACT_ATOMS: atom_id res chain seq x y z
N MET A 1 -84.15 -19.57 8.09
CA MET A 1 -84.38 -18.19 7.65
C MET A 1 -83.69 -17.28 8.65
N ILE A 2 -82.60 -16.60 8.24
CA ILE A 2 -82.04 -15.31 8.71
C ILE A 2 -80.60 -15.24 8.17
N ARG A 3 -80.33 -14.15 7.43
CA ARG A 3 -79.11 -13.84 6.68
C ARG A 3 -78.01 -13.25 7.58
N ARG A 4 -76.82 -13.16 6.96
CA ARG A 4 -75.66 -12.27 7.19
C ARG A 4 -74.56 -12.93 8.06
N TYR A 5 -73.26 -12.79 7.81
CA TYR A 5 -72.48 -11.71 7.20
C TYR A 5 -71.25 -12.24 6.46
N ILE A 6 -70.85 -11.54 5.39
CA ILE A 6 -69.56 -11.61 4.73
C ILE A 6 -68.48 -11.11 5.70
N SER A 7 -67.33 -11.78 5.78
CA SER A 7 -66.11 -11.22 6.35
C SER A 7 -64.94 -11.61 5.47
N LEU A 8 -64.57 -10.69 4.58
CA LEU A 8 -63.29 -10.68 3.87
C LEU A 8 -62.18 -10.51 4.93
N ALA A 9 -61.29 -11.48 5.04
CA ALA A 9 -60.05 -11.34 5.78
C ALA A 9 -59.15 -10.34 5.04
N THR A 10 -58.94 -9.17 5.65
CA THR A 10 -57.99 -8.16 5.19
C THR A 10 -56.58 -8.62 5.51
N LEU A 11 -55.84 -9.07 4.49
CA LEU A 11 -54.41 -9.33 4.57
C LEU A 11 -53.69 -7.98 4.62
N ALA A 12 -53.21 -7.58 5.79
CA ALA A 12 -52.38 -6.40 5.96
C ALA A 12 -51.02 -6.66 5.30
N LEU A 13 -50.84 -6.13 4.08
CA LEU A 13 -49.57 -6.12 3.37
C LEU A 13 -48.65 -5.11 4.08
N SER A 14 -47.68 -5.62 4.84
CA SER A 14 -46.54 -4.85 5.33
C SER A 14 -45.70 -4.39 4.13
N LEU A 15 -45.97 -3.19 3.64
CA LEU A 15 -45.06 -2.47 2.74
C LEU A 15 -43.79 -2.10 3.52
N THR A 16 -42.80 -3.00 3.53
CA THR A 16 -41.42 -2.59 3.76
C THR A 16 -41.02 -1.74 2.56
N ALA A 17 -40.84 -0.44 2.78
CA ALA A 17 -40.27 0.46 1.80
C ALA A 17 -38.92 -0.13 1.34
N ALA A 18 -38.87 -0.61 0.10
CA ALA A 18 -37.62 -0.98 -0.55
C ALA A 18 -36.87 0.33 -0.82
N ILE A 19 -35.97 0.68 0.10
CA ILE A 19 -34.98 1.71 -0.16
C ILE A 19 -34.11 1.15 -1.30
N PRO A 20 -33.97 1.85 -2.44
CA PRO A 20 -33.09 1.38 -3.50
C PRO A 20 -31.68 1.27 -2.91
N ALA A 21 -31.15 0.04 -2.89
CA ALA A 21 -29.76 -0.20 -2.61
C ALA A 21 -28.96 0.39 -3.78
N PHE A 22 -28.49 1.63 -3.62
CA PHE A 22 -27.50 2.18 -4.53
C PHE A 22 -26.26 1.27 -4.44
N ALA A 23 -25.76 0.82 -5.59
CA ALA A 23 -24.51 0.08 -5.63
C ALA A 23 -23.41 0.94 -5.01
N ALA A 24 -22.63 0.36 -4.11
CA ALA A 24 -21.54 1.07 -3.48
C ALA A 24 -20.46 1.39 -4.53
N SER A 25 -19.66 2.44 -4.32
CA SER A 25 -18.68 2.90 -5.31
C SER A 25 -17.69 1.79 -5.71
N GLN A 26 -17.34 0.94 -4.74
CA GLN A 26 -16.43 -0.19 -4.90
C GLN A 26 -17.00 -1.36 -5.72
N ASP A 27 -18.32 -1.45 -5.91
CA ASP A 27 -18.96 -2.57 -6.61
C ASP A 27 -18.60 -2.62 -8.11
N LYS A 28 -18.14 -1.51 -8.68
CA LYS A 28 -17.58 -1.44 -10.05
C LYS A 28 -16.28 -2.26 -10.20
N TYR A 29 -15.58 -2.48 -9.10
CA TYR A 29 -14.24 -3.08 -9.07
C TYR A 29 -14.32 -4.34 -8.21
N THR A 30 -14.55 -5.51 -8.79
CA THR A 30 -14.77 -6.71 -7.96
C THR A 30 -13.46 -7.25 -7.39
N LEU A 31 -13.35 -7.30 -6.05
CA LEU A 31 -12.31 -8.08 -5.37
C LEU A 31 -12.66 -9.57 -5.41
N PRO A 32 -11.69 -10.48 -5.61
CA PRO A 32 -11.92 -11.89 -5.43
C PRO A 32 -12.07 -12.26 -3.95
N GLU A 33 -12.76 -13.37 -3.67
CA GLU A 33 -12.72 -13.97 -2.33
C GLU A 33 -11.31 -14.50 -2.02
N PRO A 34 -10.87 -14.48 -0.75
CA PRO A 34 -11.62 -14.08 0.46
C PRO A 34 -11.60 -12.57 0.77
N TYR A 35 -10.98 -11.74 -0.08
CA TYR A 35 -10.73 -10.33 0.21
C TYR A 35 -12.01 -9.50 0.19
N LEU A 36 -12.96 -9.85 -0.68
CA LEU A 36 -14.28 -9.22 -0.68
C LEU A 36 -15.04 -9.45 0.64
N GLY A 37 -15.00 -10.67 1.20
CA GLY A 37 -15.56 -10.94 2.52
C GLY A 37 -14.91 -10.12 3.63
N MET A 38 -13.58 -9.98 3.60
CA MET A 38 -12.83 -9.14 4.56
C MET A 38 -13.20 -7.66 4.44
N GLU A 39 -13.34 -7.14 3.23
CA GLU A 39 -13.79 -5.77 2.99
C GLU A 39 -15.17 -5.50 3.58
N LYS A 40 -16.12 -6.38 3.28
CA LYS A 40 -17.47 -6.26 3.84
C LYS A 40 -17.47 -6.29 5.37
N ALA A 41 -16.62 -7.13 5.96
CA ALA A 41 -16.49 -7.23 7.42
C ALA A 41 -15.98 -5.91 8.02
N TYR A 42 -14.86 -5.36 7.54
CA TYR A 42 -14.32 -4.13 8.13
C TYR A 42 -15.21 -2.91 7.86
N LEU A 43 -15.90 -2.83 6.72
CA LEU A 43 -16.84 -1.75 6.44
C LEU A 43 -18.08 -1.83 7.34
N THR A 44 -18.48 -3.03 7.75
CA THR A 44 -19.57 -3.24 8.71
C THR A 44 -19.13 -2.86 10.13
N GLU A 45 -17.93 -3.25 10.55
CA GLU A 45 -17.37 -2.91 11.85
C GLU A 45 -17.08 -1.41 12.01
N MET A 46 -16.66 -0.75 10.92
CA MET A 46 -16.14 0.62 10.90
C MET A 46 -16.75 1.41 9.73
N PRO A 47 -18.05 1.77 9.79
CA PRO A 47 -18.78 2.35 8.66
C PRO A 47 -18.21 3.69 8.15
N ASP A 48 -17.47 4.43 8.99
CA ASP A 48 -16.76 5.64 8.56
C ASP A 48 -15.75 5.39 7.43
N LEU A 49 -15.22 4.16 7.32
CA LEU A 49 -14.28 3.80 6.26
C LEU A 49 -14.93 3.76 4.87
N GLN A 50 -16.27 3.67 4.78
CA GLN A 50 -16.95 3.75 3.49
C GLN A 50 -16.71 5.12 2.82
N LYS A 51 -16.72 6.21 3.59
CA LYS A 51 -16.40 7.55 3.05
C LYS A 51 -14.96 7.64 2.56
N VAL A 52 -14.03 7.00 3.27
CA VAL A 52 -12.61 6.93 2.86
C VAL A 52 -12.48 6.15 1.54
N MET A 53 -13.16 5.00 1.43
CA MET A 53 -13.22 4.19 0.21
C MET A 53 -13.78 4.99 -0.98
N ASP A 54 -14.90 5.70 -0.77
CA ASP A 54 -15.55 6.47 -1.82
C ASP A 54 -14.64 7.61 -2.33
N VAL A 55 -13.97 8.33 -1.43
CA VAL A 55 -13.02 9.40 -1.78
C VAL A 55 -11.80 8.85 -2.49
N MET A 56 -11.28 7.70 -2.05
CA MET A 56 -10.17 7.01 -2.71
C MET A 56 -10.54 6.67 -4.15
N ILE A 57 -11.68 6.00 -4.37
CA ILE A 57 -12.14 5.60 -5.71
C ILE A 57 -12.34 6.81 -6.61
N ALA A 58 -13.04 7.85 -6.13
CA ALA A 58 -13.28 9.05 -6.90
C ALA A 58 -11.97 9.78 -7.28
N THR A 59 -10.98 9.72 -6.40
CA THR A 59 -9.66 10.32 -6.64
C THR A 59 -8.90 9.54 -7.72
N GLU A 60 -8.81 8.22 -7.60
CA GLU A 60 -8.12 7.37 -8.57
C GLU A 60 -8.78 7.47 -9.96
N GLU A 61 -10.13 7.46 -10.03
CA GLU A 61 -10.90 7.68 -11.27
C GLU A 61 -10.59 9.02 -11.95
N ARG A 62 -10.18 10.04 -11.19
CA ARG A 62 -9.77 11.34 -11.72
C ARG A 62 -8.33 11.35 -12.24
N GLN A 63 -7.43 10.59 -11.62
CA GLN A 63 -5.99 10.66 -11.90
C GLN A 63 -5.59 9.91 -13.19
N VAL A 64 -6.26 8.78 -13.47
CA VAL A 64 -5.89 7.91 -14.59
C VAL A 64 -7.11 7.42 -15.39
N LYS A 65 -6.87 7.08 -16.66
CA LYS A 65 -7.93 6.60 -17.57
C LYS A 65 -8.48 5.23 -17.15
N ASP A 66 -7.62 4.35 -16.63
CA ASP A 66 -7.99 3.03 -16.13
C ASP A 66 -7.42 2.86 -14.71
N PRO A 67 -8.22 3.19 -13.67
CA PRO A 67 -7.80 3.15 -12.27
C PRO A 67 -7.94 1.75 -11.65
N THR A 68 -8.38 0.75 -12.42
CA THR A 68 -8.81 -0.55 -11.90
C THR A 68 -7.74 -1.21 -11.03
N GLN A 69 -6.48 -1.19 -11.48
CA GLN A 69 -5.40 -1.84 -10.75
C GLN A 69 -5.01 -1.10 -9.47
N ASP A 70 -4.99 0.24 -9.48
CA ASP A 70 -4.64 1.04 -8.30
C ASP A 70 -5.75 0.94 -7.23
N ILE A 71 -7.02 1.00 -7.64
CA ILE A 71 -8.17 0.77 -6.74
C ILE A 71 -8.15 -0.64 -6.14
N LEU A 72 -7.95 -1.68 -6.96
CA LEU A 72 -7.90 -3.05 -6.46
C LEU A 72 -6.69 -3.29 -5.56
N HIS A 73 -5.53 -2.67 -5.84
CA HIS A 73 -4.34 -2.73 -4.99
C HIS A 73 -4.62 -2.18 -3.59
N ASN A 74 -5.14 -0.95 -3.49
CA ASN A 74 -5.42 -0.31 -2.20
C ASN A 74 -6.41 -1.14 -1.37
N ARG A 75 -7.44 -1.70 -2.02
CA ARG A 75 -8.46 -2.51 -1.34
C ARG A 75 -7.94 -3.88 -0.91
N LEU A 76 -7.10 -4.51 -1.74
CA LEU A 76 -6.44 -5.76 -1.40
C LEU A 76 -5.49 -5.58 -0.21
N CYS A 77 -4.72 -4.50 -0.20
CA CYS A 77 -3.82 -4.18 0.91
C CYS A 77 -4.63 -3.93 2.20
N ALA A 78 -5.75 -3.19 2.13
CA ALA A 78 -6.63 -3.00 3.29
C ALA A 78 -7.20 -4.32 3.83
N ALA A 79 -7.54 -5.28 2.95
CA ALA A 79 -7.95 -6.62 3.36
C ALA A 79 -6.82 -7.38 4.09
N PHE A 80 -5.56 -7.25 3.66
CA PHE A 80 -4.41 -7.80 4.39
C PHE A 80 -4.23 -7.14 5.76
N VAL A 81 -4.35 -5.81 5.83
CA VAL A 81 -4.30 -5.09 7.11
C VAL A 81 -5.36 -5.63 8.05
N TYR A 82 -6.61 -5.77 7.60
CA TYR A 82 -7.69 -6.34 8.41
C TYR A 82 -7.34 -7.74 8.90
N LYS A 83 -6.90 -8.63 8.01
CA LYS A 83 -6.51 -10.00 8.38
C LYS A 83 -5.42 -10.02 9.45
N MET A 84 -4.35 -9.25 9.26
CA MET A 84 -3.24 -9.17 10.20
C MET A 84 -3.67 -8.57 11.54
N ALA A 85 -4.52 -7.53 11.51
CA ALA A 85 -5.03 -6.84 12.68
C ALA A 85 -5.89 -7.76 13.54
N MET A 86 -6.72 -8.60 12.90
CA MET A 86 -7.52 -9.61 13.61
C MET A 86 -6.66 -10.71 14.21
N ASP A 87 -5.67 -11.23 13.46
CA ASP A 87 -4.76 -12.28 13.96
C ASP A 87 -3.96 -11.81 15.19
N GLN A 88 -3.61 -10.53 15.23
CA GLN A 88 -2.82 -9.92 16.29
C GLN A 88 -3.64 -9.16 17.34
N LYS A 89 -4.98 -9.19 17.23
CA LYS A 89 -5.90 -8.53 18.17
C LYS A 89 -5.61 -7.04 18.34
N MET A 90 -5.30 -6.36 17.23
CA MET A 90 -5.10 -4.91 17.21
C MET A 90 -6.38 -4.19 17.71
N PRO A 91 -6.28 -3.21 18.61
CA PRO A 91 -7.43 -2.44 19.08
C PRO A 91 -8.22 -1.80 17.93
N ASP A 92 -9.54 -1.72 18.06
CA ASP A 92 -10.43 -1.21 17.00
C ASP A 92 -10.05 0.18 16.49
N ALA A 93 -9.66 1.08 17.41
CA ALA A 93 -9.21 2.42 17.05
C ALA A 93 -7.96 2.41 16.15
N ASP A 94 -6.99 1.54 16.46
CA ASP A 94 -5.76 1.41 15.67
C ASP A 94 -6.01 0.68 14.36
N ARG A 95 -6.89 -0.34 14.37
CA ARG A 95 -7.30 -1.04 13.15
C ARG A 95 -8.02 -0.11 12.17
N LYS A 96 -8.89 0.79 12.65
CA LYS A 96 -9.52 1.84 11.82
C LYS A 96 -8.48 2.74 11.15
N LYS A 97 -7.48 3.18 11.92
CA LYS A 97 -6.39 4.02 11.40
C LYS A 97 -5.51 3.27 10.38
N ALA A 98 -5.16 2.02 10.65
CA ALA A 98 -4.38 1.20 9.73
C ALA A 98 -5.12 0.97 8.41
N LEU A 99 -6.42 0.66 8.47
CA LEU A 99 -7.25 0.50 7.27
C LEU A 99 -7.38 1.81 6.48
N ALA A 100 -7.59 2.94 7.15
CA ALA A 100 -7.66 4.24 6.48
C ALA A 100 -6.33 4.62 5.81
N GLY A 101 -5.20 4.40 6.51
CA GLY A 101 -3.87 4.62 5.94
C GLY A 101 -3.61 3.75 4.73
N ASP A 102 -4.02 2.49 4.79
CA ASP A 102 -3.80 1.55 3.69
C ASP A 102 -4.74 1.78 2.49
N LEU A 103 -5.98 2.23 2.71
CA LEU A 103 -6.81 2.69 1.59
C LEU A 103 -6.21 3.91 0.87
N LEU A 104 -5.40 4.73 1.55
CA LEU A 104 -4.89 6.00 1.01
C LEU A 104 -3.39 6.00 0.69
N HIS A 105 -2.66 4.90 0.92
CA HIS A 105 -1.19 4.92 0.89
C HIS A 105 -0.59 5.28 -0.48
N ASN A 106 -1.31 4.96 -1.57
CA ASN A 106 -0.93 5.28 -2.95
C ASN A 106 -1.69 6.47 -3.56
N ILE A 107 -2.49 7.20 -2.78
CA ILE A 107 -3.48 8.18 -3.30
C ILE A 107 -2.90 9.30 -4.18
N ALA A 108 -1.59 9.57 -4.10
CA ALA A 108 -0.91 10.61 -4.88
C ALA A 108 0.02 10.05 -5.97
N LYS A 109 0.05 8.73 -6.18
CA LYS A 109 0.99 8.07 -7.09
C LYS A 109 0.86 8.57 -8.54
N GLU A 110 -0.37 8.81 -8.98
CA GLU A 110 -0.66 9.27 -10.34
C GLU A 110 -1.04 10.77 -10.41
N GLU A 111 -1.09 11.46 -9.27
CA GLU A 111 -1.38 12.90 -9.20
C GLU A 111 -0.19 13.73 -9.69
N LYS A 112 -0.32 14.34 -10.87
CA LYS A 112 0.81 14.96 -11.58
C LYS A 112 1.45 16.09 -10.80
N GLU A 113 0.64 16.84 -10.06
CA GLU A 113 1.06 18.02 -9.29
C GLU A 113 1.65 17.66 -7.92
N ALA A 114 1.50 16.41 -7.47
CA ALA A 114 1.97 15.93 -6.17
C ALA A 114 3.47 15.61 -6.19
N VAL A 115 4.31 16.62 -6.44
CA VAL A 115 5.77 16.53 -6.51
C VAL A 115 6.46 17.52 -5.57
N LEU A 116 7.63 17.17 -5.02
CA LEU A 116 8.38 18.01 -4.08
C LEU A 116 9.19 19.13 -4.75
N THR A 117 9.26 19.13 -6.09
CA THR A 117 9.79 20.26 -6.87
C THR A 117 8.80 21.42 -6.95
N ASP A 118 7.53 21.19 -6.60
CA ASP A 118 6.55 22.25 -6.42
C ASP A 118 6.68 22.85 -5.00
N THR A 119 6.85 24.17 -4.93
CA THR A 119 7.09 24.88 -3.66
C THR A 119 5.90 24.80 -2.70
N ALA A 120 4.67 24.78 -3.20
CA ALA A 120 3.49 24.67 -2.35
C ALA A 120 3.39 23.27 -1.75
N GLN A 121 3.62 22.22 -2.54
CA GLN A 121 3.66 20.84 -2.06
C GLN A 121 4.82 20.61 -1.09
N LEU A 122 6.01 21.13 -1.38
CA LEU A 122 7.15 21.06 -0.47
C LEU A 122 6.84 21.71 0.89
N THR A 123 6.16 22.86 0.88
CA THR A 123 5.76 23.56 2.11
C THR A 123 4.77 22.72 2.92
N LYS A 124 3.71 22.19 2.29
CA LYS A 124 2.75 21.30 2.95
C LYS A 124 3.42 20.05 3.53
N ALA A 125 4.34 19.44 2.79
CA ALA A 125 5.11 18.29 3.25
C ALA A 125 6.03 18.65 4.43
N ARG A 126 6.69 19.81 4.39
CA ARG A 126 7.51 20.31 5.51
C ARG A 126 6.68 20.50 6.78
N ASP A 127 5.51 21.11 6.66
CA ASP A 127 4.61 21.36 7.79
C ASP A 127 4.09 20.05 8.37
N MET A 128 3.68 19.10 7.52
CA MET A 128 3.27 17.76 7.92
C MET A 128 4.40 17.03 8.67
N VAL A 129 5.60 16.93 8.07
CA VAL A 129 6.73 16.23 8.71
C VAL A 129 7.13 16.89 10.03
N THR A 130 7.07 18.22 10.13
CA THR A 130 7.33 18.95 11.37
C THR A 130 6.31 18.58 12.45
N ALA A 131 5.02 18.56 12.10
CA ALA A 131 3.96 18.15 13.02
C ALA A 131 4.12 16.70 13.48
N LEU A 132 4.46 15.78 12.56
CA LEU A 132 4.70 14.38 12.88
C LEU A 132 5.87 14.22 13.86
N LYS A 133 7.00 14.91 13.62
CA LYS A 133 8.16 14.90 14.54
C LYS A 133 7.80 15.47 15.92
N GLN A 134 7.00 16.53 15.98
CA GLN A 134 6.51 17.12 17.25
C GLN A 134 5.56 16.19 18.00
N ALA A 135 4.69 15.47 17.28
CA ALA A 135 3.82 14.43 17.84
C ALA A 135 4.58 13.17 18.28
N GLY A 136 5.89 13.11 18.00
CA GLY A 136 6.78 12.04 18.45
C GLY A 136 6.88 10.87 17.50
N TYR A 137 6.51 11.06 16.23
CA TYR A 137 6.75 10.10 15.14
C TYR A 137 8.14 10.31 14.49
N LEU A 138 8.55 9.36 13.64
CA LEU A 138 9.77 9.38 12.82
C LEU A 138 11.08 9.41 13.63
N LYS A 139 11.04 8.94 14.88
CA LYS A 139 12.20 8.97 15.81
C LYS A 139 13.29 8.00 15.38
N ASN A 140 12.90 6.86 14.82
CA ASN A 140 13.86 5.86 14.34
C ASN A 140 14.52 6.25 13.01
N SER A 141 14.11 7.35 12.40
CA SER A 141 14.63 7.84 11.12
C SER A 141 15.13 9.28 11.24
N PRO A 142 16.19 9.55 12.04
CA PRO A 142 16.64 10.92 12.33
C PRO A 142 17.12 11.68 11.09
N ARG A 143 17.53 10.96 10.02
CA ARG A 143 17.93 11.55 8.74
C ARG A 143 16.77 11.82 7.79
N PHE A 144 15.58 11.31 8.07
CA PHE A 144 14.41 11.59 7.23
C PHE A 144 14.07 13.07 7.26
N TRP A 145 13.87 13.64 6.08
CA TRP A 145 13.61 15.07 5.90
C TRP A 145 14.74 15.97 6.41
N SER A 146 16.00 15.55 6.27
CA SER A 146 17.17 16.34 6.71
C SER A 146 17.85 17.13 5.59
N ASP A 147 17.57 16.82 4.33
CA ASP A 147 18.22 17.45 3.18
C ASP A 147 17.22 17.91 2.12
N GLU A 148 16.96 19.21 2.11
CA GLU A 148 16.04 19.83 1.15
C GLU A 148 16.58 19.78 -0.30
N GLN A 149 17.91 19.80 -0.52
CA GLN A 149 18.48 19.70 -1.87
C GLN A 149 18.23 18.31 -2.47
N VAL A 150 18.29 17.26 -1.66
CA VAL A 150 17.90 15.90 -2.08
C VAL A 150 16.41 15.83 -2.40
N LEU A 151 15.57 16.36 -1.51
CA LEU A 151 14.11 16.34 -1.65
C LEU A 151 13.60 17.15 -2.84
N THR A 152 14.27 18.24 -3.20
CA THR A 152 13.90 19.12 -4.33
C THR A 152 14.65 18.80 -5.62
N ASN A 153 15.56 17.82 -5.62
CA ASN A 153 16.24 17.39 -6.82
C ASN A 153 15.21 16.88 -7.86
N PRO A 154 15.18 17.39 -9.11
CA PRO A 154 14.15 17.00 -10.09
C PRO A 154 14.08 15.50 -10.40
N LYS A 155 15.19 14.75 -10.26
CA LYS A 155 15.21 13.29 -10.47
C LYS A 155 14.64 12.50 -9.29
N ILE A 156 14.50 13.14 -8.13
CA ILE A 156 14.02 12.56 -6.87
C ILE A 156 12.65 13.18 -6.54
N GLY A 157 12.62 14.46 -6.18
CA GLY A 157 11.42 15.21 -5.82
C GLY A 157 10.39 15.36 -6.93
N GLY A 158 10.83 15.32 -8.19
CA GLY A 158 9.95 15.32 -9.37
C GLY A 158 9.44 13.92 -9.77
N ASN A 159 9.90 12.86 -9.10
CA ASN A 159 9.61 11.48 -9.47
C ASN A 159 8.59 10.86 -8.49
N ARG A 160 7.30 10.88 -8.85
CA ARG A 160 6.20 10.39 -8.00
C ARG A 160 6.39 8.97 -7.49
N ALA A 161 6.97 8.07 -8.29
CA ALA A 161 7.24 6.71 -7.84
C ALA A 161 8.18 6.67 -6.62
N LEU A 162 9.05 7.68 -6.46
CA LEU A 162 9.97 7.79 -5.33
C LEU A 162 9.39 8.55 -4.14
N ILE A 163 8.43 9.47 -4.34
CA ILE A 163 7.98 10.42 -3.31
C ILE A 163 6.49 10.35 -2.95
N HIS A 164 5.71 9.46 -3.58
CA HIS A 164 4.27 9.34 -3.36
C HIS A 164 3.89 9.06 -1.89
N HIS A 165 4.75 8.45 -1.10
CA HIS A 165 4.52 8.24 0.33
C HIS A 165 4.51 9.55 1.11
N ILE A 166 5.28 10.56 0.68
CA ILE A 166 5.31 11.89 1.30
C ILE A 166 4.12 12.71 0.83
N THR A 167 3.95 12.84 -0.48
CA THR A 167 2.87 13.68 -1.05
C THR A 167 1.49 13.05 -0.88
N GLY A 168 1.43 11.72 -0.88
CA GLY A 168 0.24 10.95 -0.54
C GLY A 168 -0.18 11.13 0.91
N ALA A 169 0.76 11.19 1.86
CA ALA A 169 0.43 11.50 3.25
C ALA A 169 -0.11 12.94 3.42
N VAL A 170 0.42 13.91 2.66
CA VAL A 170 -0.15 15.27 2.63
C VAL A 170 -1.60 15.23 2.15
N MET A 171 -1.84 14.63 0.98
CA MET A 171 -3.16 14.52 0.37
C MET A 171 -4.16 13.76 1.25
N ALA A 172 -3.74 12.63 1.82
CA ALA A 172 -4.57 11.84 2.75
C ALA A 172 -4.96 12.65 3.99
N GLY A 173 -4.04 13.43 4.55
CA GLY A 173 -4.34 14.28 5.70
C GLY A 173 -5.35 15.39 5.39
N GLU A 174 -5.32 15.96 4.18
CA GLU A 174 -6.32 16.92 3.71
C GLU A 174 -7.69 16.25 3.55
N MET A 175 -7.75 15.09 2.88
CA MET A 175 -8.98 14.32 2.69
C MET A 175 -9.61 13.90 4.02
N LEU A 176 -8.83 13.41 4.98
CA LEU A 176 -9.36 12.94 6.26
C LEU A 176 -9.92 14.09 7.11
N LYS A 177 -9.37 15.31 6.98
CA LYS A 177 -9.94 16.52 7.60
C LYS A 177 -11.29 16.86 6.97
N GLU A 178 -11.42 16.77 5.66
CA GLU A 178 -12.67 17.02 4.94
C GLU A 178 -13.76 15.98 5.26
N ILE A 179 -13.38 14.70 5.39
CA ILE A 179 -14.30 13.62 5.79
C ILE A 179 -14.84 13.86 7.21
N GLY A 180 -14.02 14.39 8.11
CA GLY A 180 -14.42 14.82 9.46
C GLY A 180 -14.61 13.70 10.50
N SER A 181 -14.46 12.42 10.11
CA SER A 181 -14.60 11.25 11.01
C SER A 181 -13.32 10.88 11.78
N PHE A 182 -12.24 11.66 11.65
CA PHE A 182 -10.94 11.41 12.28
C PHE A 182 -10.47 12.62 13.08
N GLN A 183 -9.97 12.41 14.30
CA GLN A 183 -9.39 13.47 15.10
C GLN A 183 -7.98 13.83 14.60
N LYS A 184 -7.48 15.00 14.97
CA LYS A 184 -6.13 15.46 14.58
C LYS A 184 -5.05 14.41 14.84
N ALA A 185 -5.05 13.81 16.04
CA ALA A 185 -4.07 12.78 16.41
C ALA A 185 -4.21 11.49 15.58
N ASP A 186 -5.44 11.14 15.16
CA ASP A 186 -5.67 10.00 14.28
C ASP A 186 -5.12 10.27 12.89
N ILE A 187 -5.33 11.49 12.37
CA ILE A 187 -4.81 11.93 11.08
C ILE A 187 -3.27 11.91 11.11
N GLU A 188 -2.64 12.42 12.17
CA GLU A 188 -1.18 12.36 12.33
C GLU A 188 -0.67 10.91 12.33
N ALA A 189 -1.36 9.98 13.00
CA ALA A 189 -1.00 8.56 12.98
C ALA A 189 -1.12 7.94 11.58
N ILE A 190 -2.19 8.27 10.86
CA ILE A 190 -2.42 7.80 9.49
C ILE A 190 -1.37 8.38 8.53
N GLN A 191 -1.06 9.67 8.65
CA GLN A 191 -0.02 10.31 7.84
C GLN A 191 1.36 9.72 8.10
N ALA A 192 1.70 9.44 9.37
CA ALA A 192 2.94 8.75 9.70
C ALA A 192 3.00 7.35 9.06
N ALA A 193 1.91 6.59 9.15
CA ALA A 193 1.82 5.27 8.51
C ALA A 193 2.00 5.33 6.99
N ILE A 194 1.38 6.30 6.31
CA ILE A 194 1.55 6.50 4.86
C ILE A 194 2.98 6.96 4.53
N VAL A 195 3.59 7.83 5.32
CA VAL A 195 5.00 8.21 5.11
C VAL A 195 5.93 7.00 5.27
N GLU A 196 5.64 6.11 6.22
CA GLU A 196 6.52 5.00 6.57
C GLU A 196 6.26 3.70 5.78
N HIS A 197 5.14 3.59 5.03
CA HIS A 197 4.75 2.32 4.42
C HIS A 197 5.69 1.84 3.32
N SER A 198 6.30 2.76 2.56
CA SER A 198 6.85 2.43 1.24
C SER A 198 7.97 1.39 1.34
N THR A 199 7.79 0.25 0.67
CA THR A 199 8.84 -0.77 0.50
C THR A 199 9.98 -0.32 -0.44
N GLY A 200 9.79 0.82 -1.11
CA GLY A 200 10.74 1.40 -2.04
C GLY A 200 12.08 1.78 -1.41
N TYR A 201 12.12 2.01 -0.09
CA TYR A 201 13.35 2.45 0.58
C TYR A 201 14.52 1.48 0.43
N TRP A 202 14.31 0.20 0.11
CA TRP A 202 15.39 -0.76 -0.07
C TRP A 202 15.92 -0.78 -1.52
N TYR A 203 15.06 -0.99 -2.52
CA TYR A 203 15.54 -1.11 -3.91
C TYR A 203 15.71 0.23 -4.65
N PHE A 204 15.29 1.36 -4.07
CA PHE A 204 15.56 2.69 -4.63
C PHE A 204 16.81 3.39 -4.09
N ARG A 205 17.46 2.87 -3.04
CA ARG A 205 18.62 3.52 -2.38
C ARG A 205 19.68 3.97 -3.36
N ALA A 206 20.19 3.03 -4.16
CA ALA A 206 21.23 3.29 -5.14
C ALA A 206 20.78 4.31 -6.21
N SER A 207 19.49 4.29 -6.58
CA SER A 207 18.95 5.24 -7.56
C SER A 207 18.91 6.66 -6.99
N ILE A 208 18.54 6.81 -5.73
CA ILE A 208 18.49 8.11 -5.04
C ILE A 208 19.90 8.63 -4.79
N ASP A 209 20.79 7.81 -4.24
CA ASP A 209 22.17 8.20 -3.96
C ASP A 209 22.89 8.63 -5.23
N LYS A 210 22.69 7.91 -6.34
CA LYS A 210 23.22 8.28 -7.66
C LYS A 210 22.61 9.58 -8.17
N ALA A 211 21.30 9.78 -8.02
CA ALA A 211 20.62 11.01 -8.46
C ALA A 211 21.05 12.24 -7.66
N ALA A 212 21.33 12.06 -6.36
CA ALA A 212 21.83 13.08 -5.46
C ALA A 212 23.36 13.29 -5.55
N GLY A 213 24.09 12.34 -6.16
CA GLY A 213 25.54 12.39 -6.25
C GLY A 213 26.27 12.12 -4.93
N LYS A 214 25.60 11.50 -3.95
CA LYS A 214 26.18 11.19 -2.62
C LYS A 214 25.54 9.96 -1.98
N GLN A 215 26.35 9.19 -1.27
CA GLN A 215 25.90 8.02 -0.51
C GLN A 215 25.07 8.43 0.71
N GLY A 216 24.00 7.68 1.00
CA GLY A 216 23.10 7.95 2.13
C GLY A 216 22.08 9.07 1.90
N ALA A 217 21.94 9.57 0.67
CA ALA A 217 20.91 10.56 0.34
C ALA A 217 19.50 9.97 0.48
N TRP A 218 19.35 8.66 0.22
CA TRP A 218 18.07 7.95 0.34
C TRP A 218 17.42 8.10 1.73
N GLU A 219 18.21 8.29 2.78
CA GLU A 219 17.71 8.43 4.16
C GLU A 219 17.00 9.75 4.41
N SER A 220 17.20 10.75 3.55
CA SER A 220 16.39 11.98 3.57
C SER A 220 15.00 11.77 2.96
N VAL A 221 14.83 10.73 2.15
CA VAL A 221 13.60 10.45 1.39
C VAL A 221 12.74 9.39 2.06
N TYR A 222 13.34 8.37 2.67
CA TYR A 222 12.60 7.25 3.23
C TYR A 222 12.87 7.07 4.72
N PRO A 223 11.83 7.09 5.56
CA PRO A 223 11.90 6.60 6.93
C PRO A 223 11.65 5.08 7.00
N GLU A 224 11.85 4.52 8.19
CA GLU A 224 11.50 3.14 8.53
C GLU A 224 10.18 3.09 9.32
N PRO A 225 9.36 2.04 9.13
CA PRO A 225 8.12 1.86 9.89
C PRO A 225 8.39 1.61 11.37
N GLU A 226 8.04 2.58 12.23
CA GLU A 226 8.35 2.53 13.66
C GLU A 226 7.16 2.06 14.51
N ASN A 227 5.96 2.50 14.16
CA ASN A 227 4.74 2.24 14.92
C ASN A 227 3.93 1.10 14.31
N ASP A 228 3.00 0.53 15.08
CA ASP A 228 2.28 -0.67 14.63
C ASP A 228 1.36 -0.39 13.44
N ILE A 229 0.73 0.79 13.36
CA ILE A 229 -0.09 1.16 12.19
C ILE A 229 0.79 1.15 10.93
N ALA A 230 1.95 1.82 10.97
CA ALA A 230 2.91 1.86 9.88
C ALA A 230 3.42 0.47 9.48
N LYS A 231 3.73 -0.41 10.45
CA LYS A 231 4.19 -1.77 10.17
C LYS A 231 3.14 -2.62 9.47
N PHE A 232 1.86 -2.45 9.81
CA PHE A 232 0.78 -3.20 9.17
C PHE A 232 0.54 -2.71 7.74
N THR A 233 0.52 -1.39 7.51
CA THR A 233 0.44 -0.81 6.16
C THR A 233 1.64 -1.20 5.30
N HIS A 234 2.85 -1.15 5.88
CA HIS A 234 4.08 -1.60 5.22
C HIS A 234 3.99 -3.06 4.80
N ASP A 235 3.61 -3.95 5.71
CA ASP A 235 3.49 -5.38 5.42
C ASP A 235 2.42 -5.66 4.35
N ALA A 236 1.29 -4.95 4.39
CA ALA A 236 0.21 -5.15 3.42
C ALA A 236 0.64 -4.76 1.99
N ASP A 237 1.24 -3.58 1.80
CA ASP A 237 1.80 -3.15 0.51
C ASP A 237 2.96 -4.07 0.06
N LEU A 238 3.75 -4.58 1.00
CA LEU A 238 4.80 -5.55 0.71
C LEU A 238 4.22 -6.86 0.16
N ILE A 239 3.23 -7.43 0.85
CA ILE A 239 2.67 -8.76 0.58
C ILE A 239 1.84 -8.76 -0.71
N SER A 240 1.21 -7.63 -1.05
CA SER A 240 0.45 -7.47 -2.30
C SER A 240 1.33 -7.62 -3.55
N GLN A 241 2.65 -7.45 -3.43
CA GLN A 241 3.58 -7.61 -4.55
C GLN A 241 3.85 -9.07 -4.92
N PHE A 242 3.58 -10.03 -4.01
CA PHE A 242 3.86 -11.47 -4.20
C PHE A 242 2.75 -12.17 -5.01
N VAL A 243 2.48 -11.66 -6.21
CA VAL A 243 1.48 -12.22 -7.13
C VAL A 243 2.21 -13.00 -8.22
N PRO A 244 2.06 -14.34 -8.31
CA PRO A 244 2.81 -15.17 -9.25
C PRO A 244 2.78 -14.66 -10.70
N GLU A 245 1.63 -14.20 -11.18
CA GLU A 245 1.42 -13.69 -12.53
C GLU A 245 2.24 -12.42 -12.82
N SER A 246 2.53 -11.63 -11.78
CA SER A 246 3.36 -10.43 -11.89
C SER A 246 4.86 -10.69 -11.75
N VAL A 247 5.25 -11.90 -11.30
CA VAL A 247 6.61 -12.24 -10.88
C VAL A 247 7.28 -13.28 -11.77
N VAL A 248 6.58 -14.37 -12.07
CA VAL A 248 7.17 -15.60 -12.61
C VAL A 248 7.15 -15.66 -14.14
N PRO A 249 6.04 -15.37 -14.85
CA PRO A 249 5.99 -15.50 -16.30
C PRO A 249 7.03 -14.63 -17.01
N ASP A 250 7.50 -15.08 -18.16
CA ASP A 250 8.29 -14.21 -19.05
C ASP A 250 7.48 -12.97 -19.43
N GLY A 251 8.14 -11.82 -19.48
CA GLY A 251 7.50 -10.52 -19.70
C GLY A 251 6.63 -10.01 -18.54
N SER A 252 6.57 -10.71 -17.40
CA SER A 252 5.86 -10.21 -16.22
C SER A 252 6.47 -8.92 -15.66
N LYS A 253 5.68 -8.16 -14.88
CA LYS A 253 6.08 -6.85 -14.33
C LYS A 253 7.47 -6.87 -13.72
N TRP A 254 7.78 -7.82 -12.85
CA TRP A 254 9.05 -7.86 -12.13
C TRP A 254 10.21 -8.33 -12.99
N ARG A 255 9.97 -9.22 -13.96
CA ARG A 255 10.95 -9.65 -14.96
C ARG A 255 11.33 -8.48 -15.88
N GLU A 256 10.35 -7.69 -16.31
CA GLU A 256 10.58 -6.47 -17.09
C GLU A 256 11.31 -5.39 -16.28
N LEU A 257 11.01 -5.25 -14.99
CA LEU A 257 11.76 -4.36 -14.10
C LEU A 257 13.22 -4.81 -13.97
N ALA A 258 13.50 -6.12 -13.88
CA ALA A 258 14.87 -6.62 -13.86
C ALA A 258 15.66 -6.23 -15.11
N LYS A 259 15.05 -6.30 -16.29
CA LYS A 259 15.68 -5.83 -17.53
C LYS A 259 15.89 -4.32 -17.53
N LYS A 260 14.82 -3.55 -17.30
CA LYS A 260 14.80 -2.09 -17.51
C LYS A 260 15.53 -1.29 -16.44
N ARG A 261 15.41 -1.72 -15.17
CA ARG A 261 15.99 -1.00 -14.03
C ARG A 261 17.34 -1.57 -13.62
N TRP A 262 17.46 -2.88 -13.59
CA TRP A 262 18.64 -3.56 -13.06
C TRP A 262 19.54 -4.17 -14.15
N GLY A 263 19.16 -4.02 -15.42
CA GLY A 263 20.02 -4.32 -16.55
C GLY A 263 20.14 -5.80 -16.91
N ALA A 264 19.27 -6.67 -16.39
CA ALA A 264 19.26 -8.10 -16.70
C ALA A 264 19.22 -8.34 -18.22
N LYS A 265 20.03 -9.28 -18.70
CA LYS A 265 20.21 -9.63 -20.13
C LYS A 265 19.69 -11.01 -20.47
N THR A 266 19.56 -11.89 -19.48
CA THR A 266 19.15 -13.28 -19.67
C THR A 266 18.02 -13.67 -18.72
N PRO A 267 17.23 -14.70 -19.07
CA PRO A 267 16.21 -15.21 -18.17
C PRO A 267 16.73 -15.67 -16.80
N GLN A 268 17.99 -16.12 -16.75
CA GLN A 268 18.70 -16.52 -15.54
C GLN A 268 19.01 -15.29 -14.67
N GLU A 269 19.55 -14.23 -15.25
CA GLU A 269 19.83 -12.98 -14.53
C GLU A 269 18.55 -12.33 -14.02
N GLU A 270 17.49 -12.32 -14.83
CA GLU A 270 16.17 -11.85 -14.39
C GLU A 270 15.67 -12.66 -13.20
N GLY A 271 15.79 -13.99 -13.26
CA GLY A 271 15.38 -14.88 -12.18
C GLY A 271 16.16 -14.62 -10.89
N HIS A 272 17.48 -14.43 -11.00
CA HIS A 272 18.36 -14.17 -9.87
C HIS A 272 18.08 -12.82 -9.21
N ILE A 273 17.91 -11.77 -10.03
CA ILE A 273 17.57 -10.42 -9.55
C ILE A 273 16.20 -10.41 -8.88
N VAL A 274 15.17 -10.99 -9.53
CA VAL A 274 13.81 -11.02 -8.98
C VAL A 274 13.75 -11.88 -7.71
N TYR A 275 14.43 -13.03 -7.68
CA TYR A 275 14.57 -13.84 -6.46
C TYR A 275 15.11 -13.01 -5.31
N TYR A 276 16.23 -12.31 -5.52
CA TYR A 276 16.86 -11.51 -4.48
C TYR A 276 15.95 -10.37 -3.99
N VAL A 277 15.26 -9.67 -4.91
CA VAL A 277 14.30 -8.62 -4.57
C VAL A 277 13.20 -9.16 -3.66
N PHE A 278 12.57 -10.27 -4.02
CA PHE A 278 11.47 -10.84 -3.24
C PHE A 278 11.91 -11.52 -1.96
N GLN A 279 13.12 -12.10 -1.91
CA GLN A 279 13.71 -12.57 -0.65
C GLN A 279 13.91 -11.41 0.31
N ARG A 280 14.44 -10.28 -0.18
CA ARG A 280 14.62 -9.08 0.64
C ARG A 280 13.28 -8.49 1.10
N LEU A 281 12.29 -8.40 0.24
CA LEU A 281 10.93 -8.02 0.65
C LEU A 281 10.40 -8.97 1.74
N PHE A 282 10.56 -10.29 1.56
CA PHE A 282 10.15 -11.26 2.56
C PHE A 282 10.82 -11.02 3.92
N ASP A 283 12.12 -10.72 3.93
CA ASP A 283 12.88 -10.42 5.15
C ASP A 283 12.46 -9.09 5.81
N GLU A 284 11.94 -8.13 5.02
CA GLU A 284 11.53 -6.81 5.51
C GLU A 284 10.17 -6.79 6.21
N ALA A 285 9.34 -7.83 6.07
CA ALA A 285 8.06 -7.90 6.79
C ALA A 285 8.27 -7.70 8.30
N LYS A 286 7.51 -6.79 8.91
CA LYS A 286 7.74 -6.28 10.27
C LYS A 286 6.91 -7.00 11.32
N THR A 287 5.68 -7.39 10.98
CA THR A 287 4.75 -8.00 11.92
C THR A 287 4.82 -9.54 11.89
N PRO A 288 4.55 -10.24 13.00
CA PRO A 288 4.43 -11.69 13.02
C PRO A 288 3.44 -12.24 11.97
N SER A 289 2.26 -11.61 11.82
CA SER A 289 1.26 -12.05 10.85
C SER A 289 1.71 -11.76 9.41
N GLY A 290 2.29 -10.59 9.17
CA GLY A 290 2.84 -10.21 7.86
C GLY A 290 3.95 -11.14 7.42
N LYS A 291 4.90 -11.48 8.30
CA LYS A 291 5.96 -12.48 8.03
C LYS A 291 5.38 -13.84 7.65
N LYS A 292 4.30 -14.28 8.31
CA LYS A 292 3.64 -15.55 7.99
C LYS A 292 3.01 -15.50 6.60
N MET A 293 2.22 -14.45 6.30
CA MET A 293 1.58 -14.29 5.00
C MET A 293 2.62 -14.11 3.87
N ALA A 294 3.67 -13.33 4.09
CA ALA A 294 4.78 -13.17 3.17
C ALA A 294 5.47 -14.52 2.90
N ARG A 295 5.67 -15.36 3.92
CA ARG A 295 6.21 -16.72 3.75
C ARG A 295 5.30 -17.60 2.89
N GLU A 296 4.00 -17.59 3.16
CA GLU A 296 3.02 -18.38 2.41
C GLU A 296 3.04 -18.01 0.92
N ARG A 297 3.13 -16.72 0.60
CA ARG A 297 3.22 -16.25 -0.78
C ARG A 297 4.59 -16.46 -1.42
N TRP A 298 5.66 -16.23 -0.66
CA TRP A 298 7.03 -16.52 -1.09
C TRP A 298 7.17 -17.97 -1.55
N ASN A 299 6.58 -18.92 -0.82
CA ASN A 299 6.61 -20.34 -1.16
C ASN A 299 5.90 -20.66 -2.49
N GLN A 300 5.02 -19.78 -3.00
CA GLN A 300 4.35 -19.94 -4.29
C GLN A 300 5.21 -19.48 -5.47
N ILE A 301 6.07 -18.48 -5.26
CA ILE A 301 6.89 -17.86 -6.33
C ILE A 301 8.34 -18.33 -6.34
N ALA A 302 8.92 -18.62 -5.17
CA ALA A 302 10.34 -18.90 -5.03
C ALA A 302 10.81 -20.12 -5.82
N PRO A 303 10.10 -21.28 -5.82
CA PRO A 303 10.57 -22.45 -6.57
C PRO A 303 10.73 -22.17 -8.07
N ALA A 304 9.79 -21.42 -8.66
CA ALA A 304 9.86 -21.05 -10.06
C ALA A 304 11.03 -20.10 -10.34
N LEU A 305 11.30 -19.15 -9.45
CA LEU A 305 12.44 -18.24 -9.56
C LEU A 305 13.79 -18.99 -9.42
N VAL A 306 13.89 -19.94 -8.49
CA VAL A 306 15.09 -20.80 -8.34
C VAL A 306 15.34 -21.59 -9.63
N LYS A 307 14.30 -22.21 -10.20
CA LYS A 307 14.41 -22.94 -11.47
C LYS A 307 14.89 -22.05 -12.61
N LEU A 308 14.47 -20.78 -12.66
CA LEU A 308 14.93 -19.83 -13.68
C LEU A 308 16.43 -19.55 -13.59
N THR A 309 17.03 -19.65 -12.41
CA THR A 309 18.49 -19.50 -12.21
C THR A 309 19.30 -20.73 -12.62
N GLY A 310 18.64 -21.83 -13.01
CA GLY A 310 19.30 -23.10 -13.34
C GLY A 310 19.70 -23.95 -12.13
N LEU A 311 19.28 -23.56 -10.92
CA LEU A 311 19.50 -24.29 -9.68
C LEU A 311 18.41 -25.33 -9.41
N LYS A 312 18.71 -26.26 -8.51
CA LYS A 312 17.77 -27.30 -8.04
C LYS A 312 16.79 -26.73 -7.02
N ASP A 313 15.63 -27.37 -6.92
CA ASP A 313 14.63 -27.02 -5.91
C ASP A 313 15.23 -27.04 -4.50
N GLY A 314 14.99 -25.97 -3.74
CA GLY A 314 15.48 -25.81 -2.37
C GLY A 314 16.88 -25.20 -2.24
N GLU A 315 17.62 -25.03 -3.35
CA GLU A 315 18.84 -24.22 -3.33
C GLU A 315 18.50 -22.73 -3.19
N ASP A 316 19.36 -21.98 -2.50
CA ASP A 316 19.24 -20.54 -2.33
C ASP A 316 20.19 -19.85 -3.32
N PRO A 317 19.67 -19.21 -4.39
CA PRO A 317 20.45 -18.46 -5.35
C PRO A 317 21.42 -17.47 -4.74
N THR A 318 21.10 -16.85 -3.60
CA THR A 318 22.02 -15.90 -2.96
C THR A 318 23.21 -16.54 -2.28
N LYS A 319 23.08 -17.79 -1.84
CA LYS A 319 24.17 -18.57 -1.25
C LYS A 319 25.04 -19.24 -2.30
N VAL A 320 24.43 -19.68 -3.41
CA VAL A 320 25.12 -20.42 -4.47
C VAL A 320 25.74 -19.47 -5.50
N LEU A 321 24.99 -18.47 -5.95
CA LEU A 321 25.40 -17.51 -7.00
C LEU A 321 25.87 -16.16 -6.43
N GLY A 322 25.68 -15.93 -5.12
CA GLY A 322 25.94 -14.65 -4.48
C GLY A 322 24.79 -13.64 -4.63
N VAL A 323 24.99 -12.44 -4.09
CA VAL A 323 24.09 -11.30 -4.30
C VAL A 323 24.22 -10.82 -5.77
N PRO A 324 23.13 -10.49 -6.48
CA PRO A 324 23.24 -9.94 -7.83
C PRO A 324 24.14 -8.69 -7.84
N ALA A 325 25.02 -8.57 -8.84
CA ALA A 325 26.05 -7.52 -8.90
C ALA A 325 25.48 -6.09 -8.77
N VAL A 326 24.27 -5.85 -9.27
CA VAL A 326 23.56 -4.56 -9.18
C VAL A 326 23.25 -4.13 -7.74
N PHE A 327 23.26 -5.07 -6.79
CA PHE A 327 23.01 -4.83 -5.36
C PHE A 327 24.23 -5.10 -4.46
N SER A 328 25.41 -5.36 -5.03
CA SER A 328 26.61 -5.76 -4.28
C SER A 328 27.47 -4.58 -3.79
N ASN A 329 26.91 -3.37 -3.72
CA ASN A 329 27.63 -2.14 -3.37
C ASN A 329 27.19 -1.57 -2.02
#